data_AF-A0A9N8EPZ6-F1
#
_entry.id   AF-A0A9N8EPZ6-F1
#
_cell.length_a   1.000
_cell.length_b   1.000
_cell.length_c   1.000
_cell.angle_alpha   90.00
_cell.angle_beta   90.00
_cell.angle_gamma   90.00
#
_symmetry.space_group_name_H-M   'P 1'
#
loop_
_entity.id
_entity.type
_entity.pdbx_description
1 polymer ?
#
loop_
_entity_poly.entity_id
_entity_poly.type
_entity_poly.pdbx_seq_one_letter_code
_entity_poly.pdbx_strand_id
1 'polypeptide(L)'
;MIALTNDDALTETSSEGSDLQTTNETSSSSSSSSSSSVPVSAPKTVSYHEKDDPVLAGVYLLVCYLCFGMVGWILVAPASWLFEYSSFHQNVLLPFWEEIGIFRVVPAHTVTKYKGQTLAKLTHIIPAAIWAGIVPFQLHPTWRNRHRSLHRRMGYLFAVVSISVDFGILVIMHKKLSFEYYYPDVLVSEYTLSAHLAAPTFILLVIWFFYTLVESIRMARAGKIHLHQRWMVRHVASGIWVSTQRFLTIPCYMIYGEFAWPRPQTVPSAFGMQAFGDGGMIAIFATLLLGEYTVRRLEHLRTMRAESKKAL
;
A
#
# COMPACT_ATOMS: atom_id res chain seq x y z
N MET A 1 -1.94 -14.86 25.30
CA MET A 1 -2.82 -16.00 24.96
C MET A 1 -4.24 -15.47 24.96
N ILE A 2 -4.73 -14.99 23.81
CA ILE A 2 -6.08 -14.44 23.66
C ILE A 2 -6.75 -15.25 22.56
N ALA A 3 -7.72 -16.07 22.96
CA ALA A 3 -8.63 -16.76 22.07
C ALA A 3 -9.58 -15.74 21.44
N LEU A 4 -9.62 -15.69 20.11
CA LEU A 4 -10.63 -14.95 19.34
C LEU A 4 -11.06 -15.84 18.19
N THR A 5 -12.12 -16.59 18.50
CA THR A 5 -13.39 -16.77 17.78
C THR A 5 -13.38 -16.60 16.25
N ASN A 6 -13.86 -17.66 15.60
CA ASN A 6 -14.28 -17.70 14.22
C ASN A 6 -15.46 -16.74 14.01
N ASP A 7 -15.28 -15.70 13.17
CA ASP A 7 -16.39 -14.84 12.71
C ASP A 7 -17.32 -15.55 11.71
N ASP A 8 -17.07 -16.82 11.38
CA ASP A 8 -18.01 -17.67 10.65
C ASP A 8 -19.04 -18.36 11.57
N ALA A 9 -19.02 -18.08 12.89
CA ALA A 9 -19.96 -18.61 13.88
C ALA A 9 -21.03 -17.60 14.37
N LEU A 10 -21.32 -16.55 13.60
CA LEU A 10 -22.47 -15.66 13.86
C LEU A 10 -23.67 -15.94 12.95
N THR A 11 -23.83 -17.20 12.55
CA THR A 11 -25.08 -17.72 12.01
C THR A 11 -25.63 -18.70 13.03
N GLU A 12 -26.88 -18.48 13.42
CA GLU A 12 -27.73 -19.33 14.27
C GLU A 12 -27.48 -19.29 15.79
N THR A 13 -27.77 -18.14 16.41
CA THR A 13 -28.57 -18.23 17.65
C THR A 13 -29.98 -18.60 17.22
N SER A 14 -30.27 -19.90 17.20
CA SER A 14 -31.62 -20.43 17.19
C SER A 14 -32.43 -19.74 18.28
N SER A 15 -33.46 -18.99 17.89
CA SER A 15 -34.55 -18.71 18.82
C SER A 15 -35.20 -20.06 19.13
N GLU A 16 -34.93 -20.62 20.30
CA GLU A 16 -35.82 -21.61 20.90
C GLU A 16 -37.17 -20.91 21.13
N GLY A 17 -38.02 -21.00 20.12
CA GLY A 17 -39.43 -20.74 20.22
C GLY A 17 -40.03 -21.83 21.07
N SER A 18 -40.40 -21.47 22.30
CA SER A 18 -41.30 -22.25 23.13
C SER A 18 -42.62 -22.42 22.38
N ASP A 19 -42.88 -23.66 21.98
CA ASP A 19 -44.18 -24.11 21.49
C ASP A 19 -45.29 -23.77 22.50
N LEU A 20 -46.29 -23.03 22.06
CA LEU A 20 -47.64 -23.12 22.62
C LEU A 20 -48.61 -23.40 21.49
N GLN A 21 -49.03 -24.65 21.40
CA GLN A 21 -50.11 -25.11 20.54
C GLN A 21 -51.44 -24.50 20.99
N THR A 22 -52.14 -23.83 20.06
CA THR A 22 -53.59 -23.72 20.10
C THR A 22 -54.14 -24.02 18.71
N THR A 23 -54.78 -25.18 18.62
CA THR A 23 -55.63 -25.63 17.53
C THR A 23 -56.88 -24.76 17.45
N ASN A 24 -57.27 -24.34 16.25
CA ASN A 24 -58.69 -24.26 15.91
C ASN A 24 -58.91 -24.40 14.40
N GLU A 25 -59.66 -25.44 14.08
CA GLU A 25 -60.24 -25.74 12.78
C GLU A 25 -61.29 -24.68 12.43
N THR A 26 -61.30 -24.18 11.18
CA THR A 26 -62.57 -23.97 10.49
C THR A 26 -62.39 -24.01 8.97
N SER A 27 -63.39 -24.64 8.38
CA SER A 27 -63.52 -25.20 7.05
C SER A 27 -63.83 -24.17 5.95
N SER A 28 -63.36 -24.48 4.74
CA SER A 28 -64.05 -24.35 3.45
C SER A 28 -64.63 -23.00 2.99
N SER A 29 -64.15 -22.49 1.85
CA SER A 29 -64.86 -22.67 0.58
C SER A 29 -64.14 -21.98 -0.61
N SER A 30 -64.29 -22.63 -1.75
CA SER A 30 -63.68 -22.49 -3.06
C SER A 30 -64.04 -21.24 -3.85
N SER A 31 -63.09 -20.68 -4.59
CA SER A 31 -63.34 -20.13 -5.94
C SER A 31 -62.07 -20.18 -6.79
N SER A 32 -62.09 -21.03 -7.82
CA SER A 32 -61.00 -21.29 -8.75
C SER A 32 -61.10 -20.37 -9.96
N SER A 33 -60.28 -19.33 -9.99
CA SER A 33 -60.02 -18.52 -11.19
C SER A 33 -58.65 -18.89 -11.75
N SER A 34 -58.66 -19.64 -12.86
CA SER A 34 -57.47 -20.03 -13.60
C SER A 34 -56.88 -18.83 -14.35
N SER A 35 -56.03 -18.05 -13.67
CA SER A 35 -55.17 -17.08 -14.33
C SER A 35 -53.90 -17.81 -14.81
N SER A 36 -53.65 -17.72 -16.11
CA SER A 36 -52.43 -18.21 -16.75
C SER A 36 -51.25 -17.36 -16.26
N SER A 37 -50.64 -17.75 -15.15
CA SER A 37 -49.43 -17.12 -14.62
C SER A 37 -48.25 -17.46 -15.53
N VAL A 38 -47.81 -16.47 -16.29
CA VAL A 38 -46.51 -16.51 -16.98
C VAL A 38 -45.45 -16.80 -15.91
N PRO A 39 -44.62 -17.84 -16.06
CA PRO A 39 -43.58 -18.14 -15.08
C PRO A 39 -42.59 -16.98 -15.06
N VAL A 40 -42.72 -16.11 -14.05
CA VAL A 40 -41.74 -15.07 -13.76
C VAL A 40 -40.47 -15.82 -13.35
N SER A 41 -39.52 -15.93 -14.28
CA SER A 41 -38.23 -16.54 -14.01
C SER A 41 -37.60 -15.81 -12.84
N ALA A 42 -37.40 -16.51 -11.73
CA ALA A 42 -36.75 -15.96 -10.55
C ALA A 42 -35.43 -15.30 -10.98
N PRO A 43 -35.16 -14.05 -10.56
CA PRO A 43 -33.93 -13.36 -10.95
C PRO A 43 -32.72 -14.19 -10.52
N LYS A 44 -31.81 -14.47 -11.47
CA LYS A 44 -30.56 -15.18 -11.19
C LYS A 44 -29.78 -14.39 -10.14
N THR A 45 -29.51 -15.03 -9.01
CA THR A 45 -28.73 -14.46 -7.91
C THR A 45 -27.25 -14.46 -8.29
N VAL A 46 -26.70 -13.28 -8.52
CA VAL A 46 -25.26 -13.11 -8.83
C VAL A 46 -24.49 -13.03 -7.52
N SER A 47 -23.75 -14.09 -7.15
CA SER A 47 -22.86 -14.06 -5.98
C SER A 47 -21.63 -13.20 -6.27
N TYR A 48 -21.53 -12.03 -5.65
CA TYR A 48 -20.34 -11.18 -5.72
C TYR A 48 -19.31 -11.60 -4.65
N HIS A 49 -18.12 -12.03 -5.07
CA HIS A 49 -16.95 -12.14 -4.19
C HIS A 49 -15.92 -11.04 -4.48
N GLU A 50 -15.32 -10.50 -3.42
CA GLU A 50 -14.25 -9.48 -3.49
C GLU A 50 -13.09 -9.88 -4.42
N LYS A 51 -12.76 -11.17 -4.45
CA LYS A 51 -11.72 -11.76 -5.32
C LYS A 51 -12.06 -11.68 -6.82
N ASP A 52 -13.31 -11.46 -7.16
CA ASP A 52 -13.79 -11.42 -8.54
C ASP A 52 -13.89 -9.97 -9.06
N ASP A 53 -13.53 -8.96 -8.24
CA ASP A 53 -13.47 -7.56 -8.67
C ASP A 53 -12.16 -7.30 -9.44
N PRO A 54 -12.20 -7.06 -10.76
CA PRO A 54 -11.00 -6.91 -11.58
C PRO A 54 -10.21 -5.65 -11.23
N VAL A 55 -10.85 -4.61 -10.69
CA VAL A 55 -10.19 -3.37 -10.30
C VAL A 55 -9.36 -3.60 -9.04
N LEU A 56 -9.93 -4.25 -8.02
CA LEU A 56 -9.20 -4.58 -6.80
C LEU A 56 -8.06 -5.57 -7.07
N ALA A 57 -8.27 -6.54 -7.98
CA ALA A 57 -7.21 -7.43 -8.43
C ALA A 57 -6.07 -6.66 -9.11
N GLY A 58 -6.38 -5.72 -10.01
CA GLY A 58 -5.39 -4.87 -10.67
C GLY A 58 -4.59 -4.00 -9.69
N VAL A 59 -5.27 -3.36 -8.73
CA VAL A 59 -4.62 -2.57 -7.68
C VAL A 59 -3.72 -3.46 -6.80
N TYR A 60 -4.18 -4.66 -6.44
CA TYR A 60 -3.38 -5.61 -5.67
C TYR A 60 -2.11 -6.03 -6.41
N LEU A 61 -2.20 -6.36 -7.71
CA LEU A 61 -1.05 -6.72 -8.53
C LEU A 61 -0.06 -5.56 -8.67
N LEU A 62 -0.55 -4.33 -8.85
CA LEU A 62 0.27 -3.13 -8.87
C LEU A 62 1.02 -2.95 -7.54
N VAL A 63 0.34 -3.08 -6.40
CA VAL A 63 0.97 -2.99 -5.08
C VAL A 63 2.02 -4.10 -4.91
N CYS A 64 1.75 -5.32 -5.35
CA CYS A 64 2.73 -6.42 -5.30
C CYS A 64 3.98 -6.10 -6.12
N TYR A 65 3.81 -5.62 -7.35
CA TYR A 65 4.91 -5.18 -8.21
C TYR A 65 5.76 -4.11 -7.53
N LEU A 66 5.12 -3.06 -6.99
CA LEU A 66 5.82 -1.98 -6.30
C LEU A 66 6.56 -2.47 -5.05
N CYS A 67 5.93 -3.34 -4.25
CA CYS A 67 6.53 -3.94 -3.05
C CYS A 67 7.76 -4.79 -3.39
N PHE A 68 7.65 -5.74 -4.31
CA PHE A 68 8.76 -6.62 -4.68
C PHE A 68 9.86 -5.86 -5.41
N GLY A 69 9.50 -4.89 -6.26
CA GLY A 69 10.43 -3.93 -6.84
C GLY A 69 11.24 -3.23 -5.75
N MET A 70 10.58 -2.69 -4.72
CA MET A 70 11.26 -1.97 -3.63
C MET A 70 12.16 -2.88 -2.79
N VAL A 71 11.74 -4.13 -2.55
CA VAL A 71 12.61 -5.14 -1.91
C VAL A 71 13.87 -5.36 -2.75
N GLY A 72 13.73 -5.58 -4.06
CA GLY A 72 14.86 -5.71 -4.98
C GLY A 72 15.73 -4.46 -5.00
N TRP A 73 15.13 -3.27 -4.99
CA TRP A 73 15.85 -2.00 -4.95
C TRP A 73 16.70 -1.85 -3.68
N ILE A 74 16.15 -2.18 -2.52
CA ILE A 74 16.86 -2.05 -1.24
C ILE A 74 17.91 -3.16 -1.04
N LEU A 75 17.68 -4.37 -1.56
CA LEU A 75 18.57 -5.49 -1.31
C LEU A 75 19.64 -5.69 -2.38
N VAL A 76 19.35 -5.29 -3.63
CA VAL A 76 20.17 -5.62 -4.80
C VAL A 76 20.64 -4.37 -5.54
N ALA A 77 19.80 -3.34 -5.69
CA ALA A 77 20.19 -2.16 -6.45
C ALA A 77 21.26 -1.33 -5.69
N PRO A 78 21.91 -0.33 -6.31
CA PRO A 78 23.07 0.34 -5.72
C PRO A 78 22.71 1.18 -4.49
N ALA A 79 21.41 1.38 -4.23
CA ALA A 79 20.89 1.93 -2.97
C ALA A 79 20.89 0.92 -1.81
N SER A 80 21.50 -0.26 -2.01
CA SER A 80 21.46 -1.32 -1.03
C SER A 80 22.29 -0.99 0.21
N TRP A 81 21.80 -1.49 1.35
CA TRP A 81 22.57 -1.46 2.60
C TRP A 81 23.92 -2.20 2.47
N LEU A 82 24.04 -3.08 1.46
CA LEU A 82 25.21 -3.89 1.11
C LEU A 82 26.28 -3.16 0.31
N PHE A 83 26.01 -1.96 -0.21
CA PHE A 83 26.92 -1.28 -1.13
C PHE A 83 28.34 -1.08 -0.56
N GLU A 84 28.47 -0.83 0.74
CA GLU A 84 29.77 -0.75 1.42
C GLU A 84 30.44 -2.09 1.67
N TYR A 85 29.66 -3.16 1.75
CA TYR A 85 30.09 -4.45 2.29
C TYR A 85 30.28 -5.52 1.21
N SER A 86 29.93 -5.23 -0.05
CA SER A 86 29.92 -6.20 -1.13
C SER A 86 30.79 -5.75 -2.30
N SER A 87 31.87 -6.49 -2.56
CA SER A 87 32.73 -6.30 -3.74
C SER A 87 31.96 -6.44 -5.05
N PHE A 88 30.94 -7.31 -5.09
CA PHE A 88 30.06 -7.43 -6.24
C PHE A 88 29.29 -6.13 -6.54
N HIS A 89 28.80 -5.43 -5.51
CA HIS A 89 28.12 -4.15 -5.70
C HIS A 89 29.06 -3.08 -6.27
N GLN A 90 30.30 -3.03 -5.77
CA GLN A 90 31.28 -2.02 -6.18
C GLN A 90 31.87 -2.29 -7.56
N ASN A 91 32.17 -3.55 -7.87
CA ASN A 91 32.93 -3.92 -9.06
C ASN A 91 32.06 -4.36 -10.24
N VAL A 92 30.80 -4.74 -10.00
CA VAL A 92 29.90 -5.25 -11.05
C VAL A 92 28.66 -4.38 -11.17
N LEU A 93 27.90 -4.21 -10.09
CA LEU A 93 26.63 -3.49 -10.18
C LEU A 93 26.84 -1.99 -10.44
N LEU A 94 27.74 -1.32 -9.72
CA LEU A 94 27.94 0.12 -9.89
C LEU A 94 28.35 0.48 -11.34
N PRO A 95 29.35 -0.18 -11.95
CA PRO A 95 29.67 0.04 -13.36
C PRO A 95 28.50 -0.27 -14.31
N PHE A 96 27.76 -1.35 -14.07
CA PHE A 96 26.58 -1.68 -14.87
C PHE A 96 25.51 -0.58 -14.81
N TRP A 97 25.22 -0.05 -13.62
CA TRP A 97 24.25 1.03 -13.44
C TRP A 97 24.72 2.34 -14.08
N GLU A 98 26.03 2.61 -14.04
CA GLU A 98 26.65 3.74 -14.74
C GLU A 98 26.55 3.59 -16.26
N GLU A 99 26.82 2.39 -16.79
CA GLU A 99 26.74 2.06 -18.21
C GLU A 99 25.33 2.24 -18.77
N ILE A 100 24.29 1.76 -18.06
CA ILE A 100 22.89 1.98 -18.47
C ILE A 100 22.39 3.41 -18.20
N GLY A 101 23.24 4.27 -17.62
CA GLY A 101 22.95 5.69 -17.44
C GLY A 101 21.99 6.03 -16.31
N ILE A 102 21.74 5.15 -15.32
CA ILE A 102 20.81 5.50 -14.23
C ILE A 102 21.28 6.72 -13.44
N PHE A 103 22.59 6.89 -13.29
CA PHE A 103 23.19 7.99 -12.54
C PHE A 103 23.05 9.36 -13.22
N ARG A 104 22.61 9.37 -14.49
CA ARG A 104 22.21 10.58 -15.20
C ARG A 104 20.96 11.23 -14.61
N VAL A 105 20.06 10.40 -14.07
CA VAL A 105 18.77 10.85 -13.53
C VAL A 105 18.78 10.87 -12.01
N VAL A 106 19.39 9.87 -11.38
CA VAL A 106 19.54 9.82 -9.92
C VAL A 106 21.02 9.88 -9.59
N PRO A 107 21.55 11.02 -9.11
CA PRO A 107 22.99 11.14 -8.94
C PRO A 107 23.55 10.11 -7.97
N ALA A 108 24.76 9.60 -8.26
CA ALA A 108 25.35 8.47 -7.51
C ALA A 108 25.41 8.72 -6.00
N HIS A 109 25.70 9.94 -5.57
CA HIS A 109 25.76 10.28 -4.15
C HIS A 109 24.38 10.24 -3.45
N THR A 110 23.27 10.47 -4.16
CA THR A 110 21.90 10.26 -3.64
C THR A 110 21.66 8.78 -3.35
N VAL A 111 22.19 7.91 -4.20
CA VAL A 111 22.08 6.47 -4.06
C VAL A 111 22.95 5.99 -2.89
N THR A 112 24.15 6.56 -2.72
CA THR A 112 25.09 6.20 -1.65
C THR A 112 24.97 7.07 -0.40
N LYS A 113 23.93 7.89 -0.25
CA LYS A 113 23.82 8.89 0.84
C LYS A 113 23.80 8.30 2.26
N TYR A 114 23.51 7.01 2.37
CA TYR A 114 23.56 6.29 3.63
C TYR A 114 24.95 5.74 3.94
N LYS A 115 25.99 6.18 3.20
CA LYS A 115 27.32 5.65 3.37
C LYS A 115 27.86 5.92 4.78
N GLY A 116 28.23 4.88 5.52
CA GLY A 116 28.68 4.98 6.91
C GLY A 116 27.57 5.33 7.93
N GLN A 117 26.30 5.37 7.51
CA GLN A 117 25.17 5.75 8.37
C GLN A 117 24.45 4.53 8.96
N THR A 118 25.14 3.75 9.82
CA THR A 118 24.62 2.49 10.38
C THR A 118 23.24 2.63 10.99
N LEU A 119 22.98 3.69 11.76
CA LEU A 119 21.68 3.88 12.40
C LEU A 119 20.55 4.03 11.37
N ALA A 120 20.73 4.87 10.34
CA ALA A 120 19.73 5.04 9.28
C ALA A 120 19.51 3.74 8.48
N LYS A 121 20.56 2.93 8.26
CA LYS A 121 20.42 1.62 7.59
C LYS A 121 19.54 0.66 8.41
N LEU A 122 19.79 0.58 9.71
CA LEU A 122 19.11 -0.37 10.61
C LEU A 122 17.69 0.04 10.97
N THR A 123 17.39 1.34 11.01
CA THR A 123 16.07 1.83 11.41
C THR A 123 15.19 2.20 10.23
N HIS A 124 15.75 2.61 9.09
CA HIS A 124 14.96 2.97 7.92
C HIS A 124 15.05 1.92 6.81
N ILE A 125 16.25 1.66 6.29
CA ILE A 125 16.43 0.94 5.02
C ILE A 125 16.02 -0.53 5.14
N ILE A 126 16.60 -1.27 6.08
CA ILE A 126 16.30 -2.69 6.26
C ILE A 126 14.83 -2.87 6.69
N PRO A 127 14.30 -2.12 7.68
CA PRO A 127 12.88 -2.18 8.02
C PRO A 127 11.95 -1.87 6.85
N ALA A 128 12.29 -0.91 5.97
CA ALA A 128 11.48 -0.62 4.78
C ALA A 128 11.43 -1.79 3.79
N ALA A 129 12.52 -2.53 3.60
CA ALA A 129 12.51 -3.74 2.77
C ALA A 129 11.62 -4.83 3.39
N ILE A 130 11.74 -5.05 4.69
CA ILE A 130 10.91 -6.03 5.41
C ILE A 130 9.43 -5.62 5.34
N TRP A 131 9.13 -4.34 5.59
CA TRP A 131 7.79 -3.77 5.47
C TRP A 131 7.20 -4.04 4.08
N ALA A 132 7.93 -3.67 3.02
CA ALA A 132 7.49 -3.85 1.64
C ALA A 132 7.27 -5.33 1.30
N GLY A 133 8.16 -6.23 1.75
CA GLY A 133 8.01 -7.67 1.53
C GLY A 133 6.81 -8.29 2.24
N ILE A 134 6.36 -7.72 3.36
CA ILE A 134 5.22 -8.23 4.13
C ILE A 134 3.86 -7.79 3.53
N VAL A 135 3.78 -6.60 2.93
CA VAL A 135 2.52 -6.02 2.41
C VAL A 135 1.74 -6.97 1.48
N PRO A 136 2.34 -7.60 0.44
CA PRO A 136 1.61 -8.49 -0.47
C PRO A 136 0.85 -9.61 0.24
N PHE A 137 1.43 -10.16 1.31
CA PHE A 137 0.82 -11.24 2.09
C PHE A 137 -0.25 -10.70 3.05
N GLN A 138 -0.06 -9.52 3.63
CA GLN A 138 -1.05 -8.89 4.50
C GLN A 138 -2.33 -8.52 3.74
N LEU A 139 -2.21 -8.11 2.47
CA LEU A 139 -3.34 -7.73 1.63
C LEU A 139 -4.00 -8.92 0.92
N HIS A 140 -3.31 -10.04 0.74
CA HIS A 140 -3.85 -11.18 -0.01
C HIS A 140 -5.01 -11.88 0.74
N PRO A 141 -6.25 -11.90 0.22
CA PRO A 141 -7.42 -12.41 0.94
C PRO A 141 -7.36 -13.92 1.22
N THR A 142 -6.97 -14.73 0.24
CA THR A 142 -6.87 -16.20 0.43
C THR A 142 -5.75 -16.56 1.40
N TRP A 143 -4.59 -15.93 1.29
CA TRP A 143 -3.42 -16.24 2.13
C TRP A 143 -3.70 -15.94 3.61
N ARG A 144 -4.25 -14.75 3.94
CA ARG A 144 -4.56 -14.40 5.34
C ARG A 144 -5.62 -15.32 5.96
N ASN A 145 -6.59 -15.78 5.16
CA ASN A 145 -7.64 -16.70 5.61
C ASN A 145 -7.10 -18.11 5.85
N ARG A 146 -6.21 -18.59 4.95
CA ARG A 146 -5.58 -19.91 5.06
C ARG A 146 -4.52 -19.97 6.16
N HIS A 147 -3.78 -18.89 6.37
CA HIS A 147 -2.62 -18.85 7.27
C HIS A 147 -2.79 -17.82 8.40
N ARG A 148 -3.91 -17.88 9.14
CA ARG A 148 -4.26 -16.90 10.19
C ARG A 148 -3.16 -16.65 11.24
N SER A 149 -2.47 -17.70 11.68
CA SER A 149 -1.36 -17.58 12.66
C SER A 149 -0.19 -16.78 12.09
N LEU A 150 0.21 -17.06 10.84
CA LEU A 150 1.28 -16.34 10.15
C LEU A 150 0.87 -14.89 9.88
N HIS A 151 -0.36 -14.66 9.44
CA HIS A 151 -0.90 -13.31 9.24
C HIS A 151 -0.78 -12.45 10.52
N ARG A 152 -1.15 -13.00 11.69
CA ARG A 152 -1.02 -12.32 12.99
C ARG A 152 0.44 -12.03 13.34
N ARG A 153 1.33 -13.03 13.23
CA ARG A 153 2.77 -12.87 13.52
C ARG A 153 3.41 -11.81 12.61
N MET A 154 3.13 -11.89 11.31
CA MET A 154 3.59 -10.90 10.33
C MET A 154 2.97 -9.53 10.59
N GLY A 155 1.74 -9.43 11.10
CA GLY A 155 1.12 -8.16 11.46
C GLY A 155 1.83 -7.47 12.64
N TYR A 156 2.28 -8.23 13.64
CA TYR A 156 3.12 -7.68 14.72
C TYR A 156 4.49 -7.23 14.21
N LEU A 157 5.14 -8.07 13.40
CA LEU A 157 6.42 -7.70 12.78
C LEU A 157 6.26 -6.44 11.92
N PHE A 158 5.20 -6.38 11.11
CA PHE A 158 4.83 -5.23 10.28
C PHE A 158 4.72 -3.94 11.10
N ALA A 159 4.00 -3.98 12.22
CA ALA A 159 3.87 -2.81 13.10
C ALA A 159 5.22 -2.36 13.68
N VAL A 160 6.06 -3.29 14.13
CA VAL A 160 7.39 -2.98 14.67
C VAL A 160 8.28 -2.36 13.60
N VAL A 161 8.30 -2.92 12.38
CA VAL A 161 9.12 -2.34 11.30
C VAL A 161 8.57 -1.02 10.81
N SER A 162 7.25 -0.79 10.80
CA SER A 162 6.66 0.53 10.49
C SER A 162 7.13 1.61 11.48
N ILE A 163 7.08 1.32 12.79
CA ILE A 163 7.58 2.25 13.82
C ILE A 163 9.08 2.50 13.65
N SER A 164 9.83 1.45 13.33
CA SER A 164 11.26 1.58 13.05
C SER A 164 11.51 2.51 11.85
N VAL A 165 10.77 2.34 10.75
CA VAL A 165 10.86 3.19 9.55
C VAL A 165 10.63 4.66 9.90
N ASP A 166 9.59 4.99 10.67
CA ASP A 166 9.29 6.36 11.11
C ASP A 166 10.43 6.95 11.94
N PHE A 167 10.93 6.19 12.92
CA PHE A 167 12.09 6.59 13.71
C PHE A 167 13.32 6.80 12.81
N GLY A 168 13.52 5.93 11.82
CA GLY A 168 14.57 6.07 10.83
C GLY A 168 14.45 7.34 9.98
N ILE A 169 13.24 7.79 9.66
CA ILE A 169 13.01 9.08 8.99
C ILE A 169 13.45 10.24 9.89
N LEU A 170 13.13 10.19 11.19
CA LEU A 170 13.61 11.22 12.14
C LEU A 170 15.14 11.26 12.20
N VAL A 171 15.81 10.09 12.19
CA VAL A 171 17.28 10.00 12.13
C VAL A 171 17.81 10.63 10.84
N ILE A 172 17.17 10.35 9.70
CA ILE A 172 17.54 10.92 8.39
C ILE A 172 17.43 12.44 8.39
N MET A 173 16.33 12.98 8.93
CA MET A 173 16.12 14.42 9.05
C MET A 173 17.14 15.06 9.98
N HIS A 174 17.37 14.49 11.17
CA HIS A 174 18.33 15.00 12.14
C HIS A 174 19.76 15.01 11.57
N LYS A 175 20.14 13.99 10.82
CA LYS A 175 21.45 13.86 10.17
C LYS A 175 21.54 14.59 8.83
N LYS A 176 20.49 15.31 8.40
CA LYS A 176 20.42 16.02 7.12
C LYS A 176 20.77 15.12 5.93
N LEU A 177 20.31 13.86 5.97
CA LEU A 177 20.52 12.86 4.91
C LEU A 177 19.38 12.89 3.86
N SER A 178 18.54 13.91 3.90
CA SER A 178 17.55 14.15 2.85
C SER A 178 18.24 14.69 1.60
N PHE A 179 17.58 14.52 0.46
CA PHE A 179 18.19 14.77 -0.85
C PHE A 179 18.60 16.24 -1.04
N GLU A 180 17.85 17.16 -0.43
CA GLU A 180 18.01 18.61 -0.57
C GLU A 180 19.36 19.10 -0.03
N TYR A 181 19.95 18.42 0.96
CA TYR A 181 21.23 18.84 1.56
C TYR A 181 22.46 18.51 0.72
N TYR A 182 22.32 17.67 -0.30
CA TYR A 182 23.45 17.24 -1.14
C TYR A 182 23.73 18.17 -2.33
N TYR A 183 22.88 19.17 -2.55
CA TYR A 183 22.98 20.09 -3.69
C TYR A 183 22.76 21.54 -3.27
N PRO A 184 23.63 22.09 -2.41
CA PRO A 184 23.49 23.45 -1.91
C PRO A 184 23.59 24.50 -3.04
N ASP A 185 24.35 24.20 -4.10
CA ASP A 185 24.64 25.14 -5.18
C ASP A 185 23.61 25.13 -6.31
N VAL A 186 22.74 24.14 -6.34
CA VAL A 186 21.64 24.18 -7.29
C VAL A 186 20.59 25.08 -6.69
N LEU A 187 20.51 26.28 -7.25
CA LEU A 187 19.38 27.17 -7.08
C LEU A 187 18.14 26.42 -7.55
N VAL A 188 17.54 25.65 -6.64
CA VAL A 188 16.21 25.12 -6.81
C VAL A 188 15.37 26.37 -6.99
N SER A 189 15.00 26.62 -8.24
CA SER A 189 14.16 27.74 -8.63
C SER A 189 13.08 27.89 -7.55
N GLU A 190 13.01 29.08 -6.95
CA GLU A 190 11.99 29.44 -5.94
C GLU A 190 10.56 29.16 -6.45
N TYR A 191 10.41 28.91 -7.76
CA TYR A 191 9.17 28.57 -8.44
C TYR A 191 8.85 27.07 -8.51
N THR A 192 9.67 26.17 -7.95
CA THR A 192 9.29 24.74 -7.91
C THR A 192 8.34 24.46 -6.75
N LEU A 193 7.18 23.89 -7.06
CA LEU A 193 6.17 23.47 -6.08
C LEU A 193 6.77 22.61 -4.95
N SER A 194 7.79 21.82 -5.29
CA SER A 194 8.53 20.97 -4.36
C SER A 194 9.39 21.74 -3.36
N ALA A 195 10.00 22.88 -3.70
CA ALA A 195 10.95 23.58 -2.81
C ALA A 195 10.34 24.01 -1.47
N HIS A 196 9.11 24.51 -1.47
CA HIS A 196 8.45 25.02 -0.25
C HIS A 196 7.50 23.99 0.38
N LEU A 197 6.92 23.09 -0.40
CA LEU A 197 5.93 22.14 0.10
C LEU A 197 6.52 20.77 0.45
N ALA A 198 7.66 20.37 -0.11
CA ALA A 198 8.19 19.02 0.11
C ALA A 198 8.42 18.73 1.60
N ALA A 199 9.18 19.58 2.30
CA ALA A 199 9.47 19.37 3.71
C ALA A 199 8.20 19.27 4.60
N PRO A 200 7.25 20.24 4.56
CA PRO A 200 6.03 20.11 5.35
C PRO A 200 5.16 18.93 4.90
N THR A 201 5.05 18.64 3.60
CA THR A 201 4.31 17.47 3.11
C THR A 201 4.92 16.17 3.62
N PHE A 202 6.24 16.04 3.62
CA PHE A 202 6.93 14.86 4.16
C PHE A 202 6.68 14.68 5.66
N ILE A 203 6.77 15.76 6.45
CA ILE A 203 6.46 15.70 7.88
C ILE A 203 5.02 15.26 8.13
N LEU A 204 4.07 15.86 7.40
CA LEU A 204 2.65 15.47 7.50
C LEU A 204 2.44 14.02 7.07
N LEU A 205 3.16 13.53 6.06
CA LEU A 205 3.07 12.15 5.60
C LEU A 205 3.60 11.17 6.64
N VAL A 206 4.71 11.48 7.33
CA VAL A 206 5.23 10.66 8.43
C VAL A 206 4.21 10.57 9.57
N ILE A 207 3.64 11.72 9.98
CA ILE A 207 2.60 11.77 11.00
C ILE A 207 1.38 10.94 10.56
N TRP A 208 0.97 11.06 9.30
CA TRP A 208 -0.15 10.30 8.73
C TRP A 208 0.13 8.80 8.65
N PHE A 209 1.34 8.39 8.25
CA PHE A 209 1.78 6.99 8.21
C PHE A 209 1.73 6.36 9.61
N PHE A 210 2.24 7.06 10.62
CA PHE A 210 2.16 6.62 12.01
C PHE A 210 0.70 6.56 12.52
N TYR A 211 -0.09 7.61 12.26
CA TYR A 211 -1.49 7.68 12.67
C TYR A 211 -2.34 6.53 12.10
N THR A 212 -2.21 6.27 10.80
CA THR A 212 -2.92 5.18 10.13
C THR A 212 -2.53 3.81 10.68
N LEU A 213 -1.27 3.61 11.09
CA LEU A 213 -0.82 2.40 11.79
C LEU A 213 -1.54 2.24 13.13
N VAL A 214 -1.52 3.28 13.98
CA VAL A 214 -2.15 3.26 15.30
C VAL A 214 -3.64 2.94 15.19
N GLU A 215 -4.35 3.61 14.28
CA GLU A 215 -5.77 3.35 14.04
C GLU A 215 -6.03 1.92 13.53
N SER A 216 -5.17 1.42 12.63
CA SER A 216 -5.29 0.04 12.15
C SER A 216 -5.17 -0.99 13.28
N ILE A 217 -4.22 -0.79 14.20
CA ILE A 217 -4.00 -1.66 15.36
C ILE A 217 -5.17 -1.53 16.33
N ARG A 218 -5.65 -0.32 16.61
CA ARG A 218 -6.80 -0.06 17.48
C ARG A 218 -8.05 -0.77 16.97
N MET A 219 -8.32 -0.69 15.66
CA MET A 219 -9.46 -1.38 15.06
C MET A 219 -9.32 -2.91 15.08
N ALA A 220 -8.11 -3.43 14.86
CA ALA A 220 -7.85 -4.87 14.97
C ALA A 220 -8.10 -5.38 16.39
N ARG A 221 -7.60 -4.65 17.40
CA ARG A 221 -7.81 -4.99 18.82
C ARG A 221 -9.27 -4.90 19.24
N ALA A 222 -10.03 -3.98 18.65
CA ALA A 222 -11.46 -3.85 18.89
C ALA A 222 -12.32 -4.88 18.14
N GLY A 223 -11.73 -5.83 17.41
CA GLY A 223 -12.46 -6.80 16.59
C GLY A 223 -13.19 -6.19 15.38
N LYS A 224 -12.97 -4.90 15.08
CA LYS A 224 -13.63 -4.21 13.97
C LYS A 224 -12.86 -4.45 12.67
N ILE A 225 -12.85 -5.70 12.20
CA ILE A 225 -12.01 -6.16 11.08
C ILE A 225 -12.22 -5.34 9.80
N HIS A 226 -13.47 -4.97 9.50
CA HIS A 226 -13.77 -4.13 8.34
C HIS A 226 -13.11 -2.75 8.42
N LEU A 227 -13.05 -2.13 9.61
CA LEU A 227 -12.37 -0.85 9.83
C LEU A 227 -10.85 -1.01 9.84
N HIS A 228 -10.34 -2.09 10.42
CA HIS A 228 -8.92 -2.43 10.38
C HIS A 228 -8.41 -2.48 8.93
N GLN A 229 -9.15 -3.15 8.04
CA GLN A 229 -8.81 -3.22 6.62
C GLN A 229 -8.76 -1.84 5.97
N ARG A 230 -9.70 -0.95 6.28
CA ARG A 230 -9.73 0.43 5.74
C ARG A 230 -8.47 1.20 6.13
N TRP A 231 -8.10 1.16 7.41
CA TRP A 231 -6.90 1.84 7.91
C TRP A 231 -5.61 1.21 7.40
N MET A 232 -5.59 -0.12 7.22
CA MET A 232 -4.44 -0.81 6.65
C MET A 232 -4.19 -0.40 5.19
N VAL A 233 -5.24 -0.26 4.38
CA VAL A 233 -5.11 0.25 3.00
C VAL A 233 -4.53 1.66 3.00
N ARG A 234 -4.99 2.55 3.89
CA ARG A 234 -4.44 3.91 4.04
C ARG A 234 -2.97 3.91 4.46
N HIS A 235 -2.60 3.03 5.39
CA HIS A 235 -1.23 2.89 5.85
C HIS A 235 -0.29 2.38 4.74
N VAL A 236 -0.74 1.39 3.95
CA VAL A 236 0.04 0.92 2.79
C VAL A 236 0.16 2.03 1.75
N ALA A 237 -0.93 2.73 1.44
CA ALA A 237 -0.94 3.83 0.49
C ALA A 237 0.02 4.98 0.88
N SER A 238 0.11 5.30 2.17
CA SER A 238 1.04 6.33 2.67
C SER A 238 2.50 5.87 2.71
N GLY A 239 2.79 4.57 2.68
CA GLY A 239 4.17 4.04 2.63
C GLY A 239 4.68 3.72 1.22
N ILE A 240 3.80 3.29 0.30
CA ILE A 240 4.19 2.75 -1.01
C ILE A 240 4.66 3.83 -2.01
N TRP A 241 4.43 5.12 -1.73
CA TRP A 241 4.76 6.23 -2.64
C TRP A 241 6.23 6.27 -3.05
N VAL A 242 7.18 5.86 -2.18
CA VAL A 242 8.61 5.80 -2.55
C VAL A 242 8.84 4.81 -3.69
N SER A 243 8.14 3.69 -3.66
CA SER A 243 8.20 2.68 -4.71
C SER A 243 7.57 3.23 -5.99
N THR A 244 6.41 3.88 -5.87
CA THR A 244 5.74 4.56 -6.98
C THR A 244 6.65 5.59 -7.66
N GLN A 245 7.31 6.45 -6.87
CA GLN A 245 8.27 7.43 -7.37
C GLN A 245 9.39 6.73 -8.16
N ARG A 246 9.97 5.67 -7.60
CA ARG A 246 11.14 4.98 -8.19
C ARG A 246 10.83 4.17 -9.44
N PHE A 247 9.71 3.48 -9.47
CA PHE A 247 9.39 2.53 -10.55
C PHE A 247 8.46 3.07 -11.61
N LEU A 248 7.77 4.18 -11.35
CA LEU A 248 6.88 4.80 -12.32
C LEU A 248 7.39 6.18 -12.69
N THR A 249 7.60 7.05 -11.70
CA THR A 249 7.90 8.45 -12.01
C THR A 249 9.30 8.63 -12.60
N ILE A 250 10.34 8.03 -12.00
CA ILE A 250 11.72 8.15 -12.51
C ILE A 250 11.84 7.60 -13.94
N PRO A 251 11.34 6.40 -14.29
CA PRO A 251 11.36 5.93 -15.68
C PRO A 251 10.61 6.85 -16.65
N CYS A 252 9.46 7.40 -16.26
CA CYS A 252 8.75 8.39 -17.08
C CYS A 252 9.61 9.62 -17.35
N TYR A 253 10.35 10.12 -16.35
CA TYR A 253 11.29 11.23 -16.52
C TYR A 253 12.52 10.86 -17.35
N MET A 254 13.01 9.61 -17.30
CA MET A 254 14.08 9.14 -18.18
C MET A 254 13.62 9.17 -19.65
N ILE A 255 12.44 8.61 -19.93
CA ILE A 255 11.86 8.60 -21.28
C ILE A 255 11.61 10.03 -21.78
N TYR A 256 11.05 10.88 -20.92
CA TYR A 256 10.77 12.27 -21.27
C TYR A 256 12.07 13.09 -21.45
N GLY A 257 13.07 12.92 -20.59
CA GLY A 257 14.32 13.67 -20.62
C GLY A 257 15.15 13.39 -21.88
N GLU A 258 15.24 12.13 -22.29
CA GLU A 258 15.91 11.74 -23.54
C GLU A 258 15.19 12.34 -24.77
N PHE A 259 13.87 12.45 -24.74
CA PHE A 259 13.10 13.03 -25.85
C PHE A 259 13.10 14.57 -25.86
N ALA A 260 12.98 15.19 -24.69
CA ALA A 260 12.78 16.63 -24.55
C ALA A 260 14.08 17.43 -24.45
N TRP A 261 15.20 16.82 -24.05
CA TRP A 261 16.44 17.55 -23.76
C TRP A 261 17.73 16.77 -24.13
N PRO A 262 18.06 16.64 -25.42
CA PRO A 262 19.23 15.87 -25.90
C PRO A 262 20.60 16.53 -25.63
N ARG A 263 20.75 17.30 -24.54
CA ARG A 263 22.03 17.96 -24.21
C ARG A 263 22.99 17.01 -23.49
N PRO A 264 24.32 17.15 -23.68
CA PRO A 264 25.32 16.37 -22.96
C PRO A 264 25.19 16.59 -21.45
N GLN A 265 24.79 15.55 -20.72
CA GLN A 265 24.58 15.58 -19.28
C GLN A 265 25.90 15.34 -18.54
N THR A 266 26.71 16.39 -18.37
CA THR A 266 27.98 16.30 -17.61
C THR A 266 27.83 16.66 -16.13
N VAL A 267 26.63 17.02 -15.67
CA VAL A 267 26.35 17.40 -14.27
C VAL A 267 24.98 16.83 -13.89
N PRO A 268 24.75 16.41 -12.62
CA PRO A 268 23.41 16.31 -12.07
C PRO A 268 22.63 17.56 -12.40
N SER A 269 21.80 17.47 -13.43
CA SER A 269 21.10 18.64 -13.93
C SER A 269 20.08 19.04 -12.88
N ALA A 270 19.84 20.34 -12.69
CA ALA A 270 18.72 20.83 -11.90
C ALA A 270 17.40 20.12 -12.26
N PHE A 271 17.29 19.66 -13.52
CA PHE A 271 16.23 18.79 -14.01
C PHE A 271 16.12 17.44 -13.28
N GLY A 272 17.20 16.66 -13.11
CA GLY A 272 17.13 15.37 -12.41
C GLY A 272 16.66 15.52 -10.95
N MET A 273 17.04 16.63 -10.31
CA MET A 273 16.59 16.96 -8.97
C MET A 273 15.12 17.34 -8.90
N GLN A 274 14.69 18.20 -9.83
CA GLN A 274 13.30 18.58 -9.95
C GLN A 274 12.44 17.34 -10.25
N ALA A 275 12.85 16.50 -11.21
CA ALA A 275 12.21 15.25 -11.53
C ALA A 275 12.07 14.33 -10.31
N PHE A 276 13.12 14.23 -9.50
CA PHE A 276 13.08 13.45 -8.28
C PHE A 276 12.10 14.04 -7.26
N GLY A 277 12.19 15.34 -6.97
CA GLY A 277 11.33 16.04 -6.00
C GLY A 277 9.85 16.06 -6.41
N ASP A 278 9.56 16.55 -7.62
CA ASP A 278 8.20 16.61 -8.18
C ASP A 278 7.62 15.21 -8.32
N GLY A 279 8.45 14.24 -8.72
CA GLY A 279 8.05 12.85 -8.82
C GLY A 279 7.65 12.23 -7.49
N GLY A 280 8.32 12.62 -6.39
CA GLY A 280 7.94 12.25 -5.03
C GLY A 280 6.57 12.81 -4.66
N MET A 281 6.33 14.09 -4.93
CA MET A 281 5.05 14.74 -4.65
C MET A 281 3.89 14.11 -5.42
N ILE A 282 4.07 13.90 -6.73
CA ILE A 282 3.09 13.22 -7.59
C ILE A 282 2.79 11.82 -7.04
N ALA A 283 3.84 11.07 -6.69
CA ALA A 283 3.68 9.72 -6.15
C ALA A 283 2.90 9.70 -4.83
N ILE A 284 3.15 10.63 -3.91
CA ILE A 284 2.41 10.74 -2.64
C ILE A 284 0.93 10.95 -2.90
N PHE A 285 0.56 11.95 -3.71
CA PHE A 285 -0.84 12.22 -3.99
C PHE A 285 -1.51 11.06 -4.73
N ALA A 286 -0.83 10.49 -5.74
CA ALA A 286 -1.35 9.37 -6.49
C ALA A 286 -1.64 8.15 -5.59
N THR A 287 -0.74 7.78 -4.69
CA THR A 287 -0.96 6.62 -3.82
C THR A 287 -2.02 6.88 -2.76
N LEU A 288 -2.08 8.09 -2.18
CA LEU A 288 -3.13 8.45 -1.23
C LEU A 288 -4.52 8.43 -1.88
N LEU A 289 -4.66 9.00 -3.08
CA LEU A 289 -5.91 8.97 -3.85
C LEU A 289 -6.31 7.55 -4.22
N LEU A 290 -5.36 6.72 -4.68
CA LEU A 290 -5.62 5.32 -5.01
C LEU A 290 -6.00 4.51 -3.76
N GLY A 291 -5.39 4.81 -2.61
CA GLY A 291 -5.74 4.22 -1.32
C GLY A 291 -7.18 4.52 -0.92
N GLU A 292 -7.59 5.79 -1.00
CA GLU A 292 -8.97 6.19 -0.69
C GLU A 292 -9.99 5.62 -1.68
N TYR A 293 -9.66 5.61 -2.97
CA TYR A 293 -10.47 4.95 -3.99
C TYR A 293 -10.68 3.46 -3.66
N THR A 294 -9.60 2.76 -3.28
CA THR A 294 -9.64 1.34 -2.89
C THR A 294 -10.54 1.13 -1.68
N VAL A 295 -10.46 2.00 -0.66
CA VAL A 295 -11.34 1.93 0.51
C VAL A 295 -12.82 2.08 0.12
N ARG A 296 -13.16 3.08 -0.69
CA ARG A 296 -14.53 3.30 -1.16
C ARG A 296 -15.05 2.13 -1.99
N ARG A 297 -14.21 1.54 -2.84
CA ARG A 297 -14.57 0.36 -3.64
C ARG A 297 -14.88 -0.84 -2.75
N LEU A 298 -14.05 -1.10 -1.73
CA LEU A 298 -14.29 -2.16 -0.75
C LEU A 298 -15.59 -1.95 0.02
N GLU A 299 -15.92 -0.71 0.39
CA GLU A 299 -17.19 -0.39 1.06
C GLU A 299 -18.39 -0.65 0.15
N HIS A 300 -18.33 -0.20 -1.10
CA HIS A 300 -19.40 -0.42 -2.07
C HIS A 300 -19.70 -1.90 -2.30
N LEU A 301 -18.67 -2.74 -2.48
CA LEU A 301 -18.84 -4.19 -2.63
C LEU A 301 -19.51 -4.84 -1.41
N ARG A 302 -19.22 -4.35 -0.20
CA ARG A 302 -19.85 -4.85 1.03
C ARG A 302 -21.32 -4.47 1.10
N THR A 303 -21.68 -3.25 0.72
CA THR A 303 -23.08 -2.81 0.66
C THR A 303 -23.88 -3.66 -0.31
N MET A 304 -23.38 -3.85 -1.54
CA MET A 304 -24.06 -4.70 -2.53
C MET A 304 -24.24 -6.14 -2.04
N ARG A 305 -23.25 -6.70 -1.36
CA ARG A 305 -23.35 -8.05 -0.76
C ARG A 305 -24.40 -8.10 0.36
N ALA A 306 -24.50 -7.06 1.18
CA ALA A 306 -25.50 -7.00 2.25
C ALA A 306 -26.92 -6.89 1.68
N GLU A 307 -27.12 -6.10 0.63
CA GLU A 307 -28.40 -5.99 -0.08
C GLU A 307 -28.80 -7.30 -0.76
N SER A 308 -27.86 -7.95 -1.45
CA SER A 308 -28.10 -9.26 -2.08
C SER A 308 -28.50 -10.34 -1.06
N LYS A 309 -27.99 -10.29 0.18
CA LYS A 309 -28.39 -11.21 1.25
C LYS A 309 -29.77 -10.93 1.81
N LYS A 310 -30.25 -9.68 1.77
CA LYS A 310 -31.61 -9.32 2.23
C LYS A 310 -32.70 -9.69 1.23
N ALA A 311 -32.33 -9.87 -0.03
CA ALA A 311 -33.25 -10.24 -1.11
C ALA A 311 -33.47 -11.76 -1.23
N LEU A 312 -32.67 -12.56 -0.52
CA LEU A 312 -32.80 -14.02 -0.40
C LEU A 312 -33.65 -14.37 0.81
#